data_AF-A0A965QGR3-F1
#
_entry.id   AF-A0A965QGR3-F1
#
_cell.length_a   1.000
_cell.length_b   1.000
_cell.length_c   1.000
_cell.angle_alpha   90.00
_cell.angle_beta   90.00
_cell.angle_gamma   90.00
#
_symmetry.space_group_name_H-M   'P 1'
#
loop_
_entity.id
_entity.type
_entity.pdbx_description
1 polymer ?
#
loop_
_entity_poly.entity_id
_entity_poly.type
_entity_poly.pdbx_seq_one_letter_code
_entity_poly.pdbx_strand_id
1 'polypeptide(L)'
;MANTPTLNLEAAFAQMEKLARNREHSTDRSSPGMPSQASHVQRNFANQIPSANDDGGQCLCGHHHLGIYLRTLGNRSEYSICPVCDPQARCEDCQGTGQLRSFNLLTLRDEIIPGACSCRTGRKRADLLNRAQLPRRYQLASFEKLRIEHLGQNQNLVTKLSDCRDRVMGFCESAVPFLSGHEAAPDKIFLTLLGPVGTGKTLMGCAGLKWLVEETGCSARFVDFLFLLGQLRETYSQNSSEEKILKPLRDADVLLIDELGKGRAEKAWQMEKLDDLLNSRYNEGRITILTTNYLPPEAAYDPVRAGFRSAPANESFWEQSLPERIGARMYDRIVESSVFVDFIGLPSFRRATAEAFLQRHKAETTKGF
;
A
#
# COMPACT_ATOMS: atom_id res chain seq x y z
N MET A 1 -29.53 -9.83 -55.29
CA MET A 1 -30.16 -9.80 -53.96
C MET A 1 -29.06 -9.47 -52.96
N ALA A 2 -29.02 -8.21 -52.51
CA ALA A 2 -28.01 -7.74 -51.55
C ALA A 2 -28.45 -8.14 -50.14
N ASN A 3 -27.66 -8.96 -49.46
CA ASN A 3 -27.84 -9.27 -48.05
C ASN A 3 -27.49 -8.03 -47.22
N THR A 4 -28.51 -7.27 -46.83
CA THR A 4 -28.39 -6.30 -45.74
C THR A 4 -28.13 -7.05 -44.44
N PRO A 5 -27.08 -6.72 -43.67
CA PRO A 5 -26.89 -7.29 -42.35
C PRO A 5 -28.02 -6.76 -41.46
N THR A 6 -28.93 -7.63 -41.07
CA THR A 6 -29.88 -7.35 -40.00
C THR A 6 -29.08 -7.08 -38.74
N LEU A 7 -28.98 -5.80 -38.34
CA LEU A 7 -28.50 -5.44 -37.01
C LEU A 7 -29.36 -6.18 -36.00
N ASN A 8 -28.79 -7.19 -35.36
CA ASN A 8 -29.44 -7.87 -34.25
C ASN A 8 -29.38 -6.92 -33.04
N LEU A 9 -30.37 -6.02 -32.97
CA LEU A 9 -30.50 -5.02 -31.92
C LEU A 9 -30.51 -5.68 -30.53
N GLU A 10 -31.09 -6.87 -30.39
CA GLU A 10 -31.07 -7.62 -29.12
C GLU A 10 -29.64 -7.98 -28.69
N ALA A 11 -28.78 -8.39 -29.63
CA ALA A 11 -27.38 -8.70 -29.32
C ALA A 11 -26.60 -7.43 -28.91
N ALA A 12 -26.87 -6.29 -29.57
CA ALA A 12 -26.25 -5.02 -29.22
C ALA A 12 -26.71 -4.51 -27.83
N PHE A 13 -28.00 -4.64 -27.50
CA PHE A 13 -28.53 -4.28 -26.18
C PHE A 13 -27.97 -5.19 -25.07
N ALA A 14 -27.91 -6.51 -25.29
CA ALA A 14 -27.31 -7.45 -24.34
C ALA A 14 -25.83 -7.13 -24.08
N GLN A 15 -25.10 -6.72 -25.12
CA GLN A 15 -23.70 -6.31 -25.01
C GLN A 15 -23.54 -4.98 -24.27
N MET A 16 -24.45 -4.02 -24.46
CA MET A 16 -24.47 -2.77 -23.68
C MET A 16 -24.81 -2.99 -22.20
N GLU A 17 -25.79 -3.84 -21.88
CA GLU A 17 -26.08 -4.23 -20.49
C GLU A 17 -24.87 -4.91 -19.84
N LYS A 18 -24.16 -5.78 -20.56
CA LYS A 18 -22.95 -6.44 -20.08
C LYS A 18 -21.81 -5.45 -19.82
N LEU A 19 -21.70 -4.40 -20.62
CA LEU A 19 -20.73 -3.31 -20.42
C LEU A 19 -21.13 -2.41 -19.24
N ALA A 20 -22.42 -2.15 -19.04
CA ALA A 20 -22.95 -1.39 -17.90
C ALA A 20 -22.72 -2.13 -16.58
N ARG A 21 -23.07 -3.43 -16.51
CA ARG A 21 -22.82 -4.28 -15.32
C ARG A 21 -21.34 -4.38 -14.98
N ASN A 22 -20.46 -4.43 -15.99
CA ASN A 22 -19.01 -4.42 -15.78
C ASN A 22 -18.47 -3.07 -15.28
N ARG A 23 -19.12 -1.94 -15.61
CA ARG A 23 -18.81 -0.64 -15.02
C ARG A 23 -19.26 -0.58 -13.56
N GLU A 24 -20.45 -1.07 -13.26
CA GLU A 24 -20.99 -1.10 -11.88
C GLU A 24 -20.19 -2.04 -10.97
N HIS A 25 -19.73 -3.20 -11.46
CA HIS A 25 -18.84 -4.11 -10.71
C HIS A 25 -17.42 -3.58 -10.51
N SER A 26 -17.04 -2.51 -11.21
CA SER A 26 -15.77 -1.81 -10.97
C SER A 26 -15.87 -0.74 -9.88
N THR A 27 -17.10 -0.33 -9.53
CA THR A 27 -17.39 0.72 -8.55
C THR A 27 -18.07 0.20 -7.28
N ASP A 28 -18.62 -1.02 -7.28
CA ASP A 28 -19.40 -1.52 -6.15
C ASP A 28 -19.22 -3.04 -5.93
N ARG A 29 -18.75 -3.41 -4.74
CA ARG A 29 -19.31 -4.50 -3.89
C ARG A 29 -18.43 -4.78 -2.67
N SER A 30 -18.90 -4.27 -1.54
CA SER A 30 -18.87 -5.01 -0.28
C SER A 30 -19.95 -6.11 -0.31
N SER A 31 -19.56 -7.31 0.15
CA SER A 31 -20.40 -8.43 0.63
C SER A 31 -20.95 -9.51 -0.35
N PRO A 32 -21.19 -10.75 0.16
CA PRO A 32 -20.80 -11.98 -0.53
C PRO A 32 -21.97 -12.88 -0.96
N GLY A 33 -21.68 -13.82 -1.86
CA GLY A 33 -22.51 -15.00 -2.13
C GLY A 33 -22.85 -15.16 -3.60
N MET A 34 -22.19 -16.12 -4.26
CA MET A 34 -22.66 -16.67 -5.53
C MET A 34 -22.66 -18.20 -5.44
N PRO A 35 -23.66 -18.87 -6.05
CA PRO A 35 -23.91 -20.29 -5.86
C PRO A 35 -22.98 -21.14 -6.71
N SER A 36 -22.72 -22.34 -6.20
CA SER A 36 -22.02 -23.42 -6.89
C SER A 36 -22.86 -23.95 -8.05
N GLN A 37 -22.23 -24.09 -9.22
CA GLN A 37 -22.26 -25.29 -10.05
C GLN A 37 -21.49 -25.05 -11.36
N ALA A 38 -20.41 -25.80 -11.57
CA ALA A 38 -19.86 -26.05 -12.91
C ALA A 38 -19.09 -27.37 -12.88
N SER A 39 -19.70 -28.39 -13.47
CA SER A 39 -19.09 -29.67 -13.80
C SER A 39 -18.42 -29.60 -15.18
N HIS A 40 -17.37 -30.43 -15.34
CA HIS A 40 -16.72 -30.83 -16.58
C HIS A 40 -16.16 -29.73 -17.50
N VAL A 41 -14.82 -29.58 -17.51
CA VAL A 41 -13.93 -30.12 -18.56
C VAL A 41 -12.48 -29.95 -18.06
N GLN A 42 -11.87 -31.06 -17.66
CA GLN A 42 -10.42 -31.20 -17.58
C GLN A 42 -9.90 -31.54 -18.99
N ARG A 43 -8.84 -30.88 -19.45
CA ARG A 43 -7.58 -31.53 -19.86
C ARG A 43 -6.56 -30.56 -20.44
N ASN A 44 -5.31 -30.83 -20.05
CA ASN A 44 -4.04 -30.47 -20.69
C ASN A 44 -3.42 -29.10 -20.38
N PHE A 45 -2.97 -28.93 -19.13
CA PHE A 45 -1.65 -28.37 -18.79
C PHE A 45 -1.27 -28.86 -17.38
N ALA A 46 -1.11 -30.17 -17.24
CA ALA A 46 -0.59 -30.81 -16.04
C ALA A 46 0.85 -31.23 -16.31
N ASN A 47 1.80 -30.51 -15.73
CA ASN A 47 2.94 -31.10 -15.05
C ASN A 47 3.62 -30.01 -14.22
N GLN A 48 3.63 -30.20 -12.90
CA GLN A 48 4.19 -29.35 -11.81
C GLN A 48 3.24 -28.37 -11.09
N ILE A 49 2.01 -28.77 -10.76
CA ILE A 49 1.22 -28.11 -9.69
C ILE A 49 0.65 -29.20 -8.77
N PRO A 50 0.76 -29.09 -7.43
CA PRO A 50 0.17 -30.07 -6.51
C PRO A 50 -1.36 -30.09 -6.67
N SER A 51 -1.91 -31.30 -6.66
CA SER A 51 -3.33 -31.61 -6.85
C SER A 51 -4.25 -30.86 -5.87
N ALA A 52 -5.27 -30.20 -6.42
CA ALA A 52 -6.41 -29.68 -5.68
C ALA A 52 -7.38 -30.84 -5.36
N ASN A 53 -7.80 -30.97 -4.10
CA ASN A 53 -8.86 -31.89 -3.68
C ASN A 53 -10.24 -31.22 -3.85
N ASP A 54 -11.19 -32.04 -4.30
CA ASP A 54 -12.60 -31.75 -4.58
C ASP A 54 -13.43 -31.59 -3.30
N ASP A 55 -13.29 -30.45 -2.61
CA ASP A 55 -14.27 -29.98 -1.63
C ASP A 55 -14.35 -28.46 -1.70
N GLY A 56 -15.44 -27.91 -2.27
CA GLY A 56 -15.83 -26.52 -2.01
C GLY A 56 -14.79 -25.42 -2.31
N GLY A 57 -13.98 -25.57 -3.36
CA GLY A 57 -13.40 -24.46 -4.13
C GLY A 57 -12.49 -23.43 -3.42
N GLN A 58 -11.82 -23.76 -2.32
CA GLN A 58 -10.72 -22.93 -1.80
C GLN A 58 -9.40 -23.27 -2.51
N CYS A 59 -8.80 -22.29 -3.19
CA CYS A 59 -7.42 -22.39 -3.67
C CYS A 59 -6.49 -22.64 -2.47
N LEU A 60 -5.74 -23.75 -2.47
CA LEU A 60 -4.69 -24.09 -1.49
C LEU A 60 -3.54 -23.07 -1.39
N CYS A 61 -3.62 -21.96 -2.14
CA CYS A 61 -2.61 -20.93 -2.24
C CYS A 61 -2.65 -19.87 -1.13
N GLY A 62 -3.69 -19.83 -0.29
CA GLY A 62 -3.77 -18.90 0.85
C GLY A 62 -3.81 -17.41 0.47
N HIS A 63 -4.21 -17.07 -0.76
CA HIS A 63 -4.21 -15.69 -1.26
C HIS A 63 -5.56 -14.98 -1.04
N HIS A 64 -5.46 -13.69 -0.74
CA HIS A 64 -6.55 -12.71 -0.62
C HIS A 64 -7.48 -12.75 -1.85
N HIS A 65 -8.69 -12.17 -1.72
CA HIS A 65 -9.79 -12.10 -2.70
C HIS A 65 -9.43 -11.66 -4.14
N LEU A 66 -8.18 -11.27 -4.41
CA LEU A 66 -7.66 -10.78 -5.71
C LEU A 66 -6.64 -11.71 -6.39
N GLY A 67 -6.24 -12.82 -5.75
CA GLY A 67 -5.26 -13.76 -6.32
C GLY A 67 -3.84 -13.20 -6.48
N ILE A 68 -3.53 -12.08 -5.82
CA ILE A 68 -2.22 -11.44 -5.83
C ILE A 68 -1.28 -12.18 -4.87
N TYR A 69 -0.08 -12.50 -5.34
CA TYR A 69 0.98 -13.11 -4.55
C TYR A 69 2.33 -12.46 -4.81
N LEU A 70 3.28 -12.66 -3.89
CA LEU A 70 4.64 -12.17 -4.05
C LEU A 70 5.51 -13.25 -4.71
N ARG A 71 5.88 -13.03 -5.97
CA ARG A 71 6.81 -13.88 -6.72
C ARG A 71 8.24 -13.44 -6.44
N THR A 72 9.10 -14.39 -6.09
CA THR A 72 10.55 -14.12 -5.93
C THR A 72 11.28 -14.52 -7.21
N LEU A 73 12.03 -13.58 -7.79
CA LEU A 73 12.85 -13.74 -8.99
C LEU A 73 14.31 -13.44 -8.61
N GLY A 74 15.03 -14.47 -8.16
CA GLY A 74 16.39 -14.33 -7.64
C GLY A 74 16.45 -13.35 -6.47
N ASN A 75 17.11 -12.21 -6.66
CA ASN A 75 17.26 -11.18 -5.62
C ASN A 75 16.10 -10.17 -5.56
N ARG A 76 15.16 -10.22 -6.51
CA ARG A 76 14.01 -9.31 -6.59
C ARG A 76 12.72 -10.03 -6.26
N SER A 77 11.71 -9.27 -5.85
CA SER A 77 10.37 -9.78 -5.58
C SER A 77 9.34 -8.80 -6.12
N GLU A 78 8.34 -9.35 -6.80
CA GLU A 78 7.28 -8.59 -7.48
C GLU A 78 5.93 -9.20 -7.15
N TYR A 79 4.90 -8.35 -7.12
CA TYR A 79 3.51 -8.79 -7.04
C TYR A 79 3.08 -9.33 -8.40
N SER A 80 2.48 -10.52 -8.39
CA SER A 80 1.97 -11.19 -9.58
C SER A 80 0.60 -11.80 -9.29
N ILE A 81 -0.13 -12.16 -10.34
CA ILE A 81 -1.38 -12.93 -10.23
C ILE A 81 -1.07 -14.41 -10.29
N CYS A 82 -1.68 -15.15 -9.36
CA CYS A 82 -1.58 -16.60 -9.31
C CYS A 82 -2.22 -17.19 -10.58
N PRO A 83 -1.49 -17.99 -11.39
CA PRO A 83 -2.00 -18.55 -12.64
C PRO A 83 -3.22 -19.46 -12.49
N VAL A 84 -3.42 -20.04 -11.30
CA VAL A 84 -4.52 -20.99 -11.02
C VAL A 84 -5.82 -20.26 -10.72
N CYS A 85 -5.75 -19.15 -10.00
CA CYS A 85 -6.92 -18.34 -9.65
C CYS A 85 -7.03 -17.03 -10.45
N ASP A 86 -6.29 -16.91 -11.55
CA ASP A 86 -6.37 -15.75 -12.44
C ASP A 86 -7.78 -15.65 -13.04
N PRO A 87 -8.59 -14.64 -12.66
CA PRO A 87 -9.94 -14.49 -13.19
C PRO A 87 -9.93 -14.27 -14.70
N GLN A 88 -8.86 -13.70 -15.26
CA GLN A 88 -8.73 -13.47 -16.69
C GLN A 88 -8.67 -14.80 -17.46
N ALA A 89 -7.97 -15.81 -16.94
CA ALA A 89 -7.79 -17.09 -17.62
C ALA A 89 -9.11 -17.85 -17.87
N ARG A 90 -10.15 -17.59 -17.08
CA ARG A 90 -11.48 -18.20 -17.19
C ARG A 90 -12.59 -17.19 -17.47
N CYS A 91 -12.25 -15.98 -17.90
CA CYS A 91 -13.23 -14.92 -18.10
C CYS A 91 -14.02 -15.13 -19.39
N GLU A 92 -15.32 -15.36 -19.28
CA GLU A 92 -16.24 -15.52 -20.42
C GLU A 92 -16.46 -14.20 -21.20
N ASP A 93 -16.25 -13.06 -20.53
CA ASP A 93 -16.50 -11.74 -21.11
C ASP A 93 -15.44 -11.33 -22.12
N CYS A 94 -14.18 -11.57 -21.77
CA CYS A 94 -13.05 -11.25 -22.63
C CYS A 94 -12.39 -12.49 -23.25
N GLN A 95 -12.84 -13.70 -22.92
CA GLN A 95 -12.25 -14.97 -23.37
C GLN A 95 -10.72 -15.02 -23.17
N GLY A 96 -10.25 -14.58 -22.00
CA GLY A 96 -8.81 -14.52 -21.70
C GLY A 96 -8.04 -13.32 -22.27
N THR A 97 -8.61 -12.52 -23.18
CA THR A 97 -7.89 -11.40 -23.82
C THR A 97 -7.74 -10.17 -22.92
N GLY A 98 -8.59 -10.02 -21.90
CA GLY A 98 -8.65 -8.83 -21.04
C GLY A 98 -9.18 -7.58 -21.74
N GLN A 99 -9.73 -7.73 -22.94
CA GLN A 99 -10.31 -6.65 -23.74
C GLN A 99 -11.77 -6.99 -24.05
N LEU A 100 -12.67 -6.07 -23.73
CA LEU A 100 -14.08 -6.22 -24.11
C LEU A 100 -14.24 -5.75 -25.55
N ARG A 101 -15.12 -6.41 -26.30
CA ARG A 101 -15.58 -5.92 -27.60
C ARG A 101 -16.91 -5.22 -27.39
N SER A 102 -17.11 -4.11 -28.09
CA SER A 102 -18.38 -3.41 -28.17
C SER A 102 -18.70 -3.14 -29.62
N PHE A 103 -19.94 -3.36 -30.03
CA PHE A 103 -20.37 -3.03 -31.37
C PHE A 103 -20.65 -1.52 -31.46
N ASN A 104 -19.87 -0.79 -32.24
CA ASN A 104 -20.12 0.63 -32.48
C ASN A 104 -21.23 0.77 -33.52
N LEU A 105 -22.40 1.24 -33.09
CA LEU A 105 -23.59 1.45 -33.93
C LEU A 105 -23.39 2.54 -35.00
N LEU A 106 -22.49 3.52 -34.77
CA LEU A 106 -22.20 4.59 -35.72
C LEU A 106 -21.28 4.12 -36.86
N THR A 107 -20.32 3.24 -36.56
CA THR A 107 -19.36 2.74 -37.55
C THR A 107 -19.68 1.34 -38.08
N LEU A 108 -20.70 0.68 -37.51
CA LEU A 108 -21.09 -0.71 -37.81
C LEU A 108 -19.93 -1.69 -37.72
N ARG A 109 -19.03 -1.48 -36.76
CA ARG A 109 -17.82 -2.29 -36.54
C ARG A 109 -17.66 -2.63 -35.07
N ASP A 110 -17.07 -3.79 -34.83
CA ASP A 110 -16.58 -4.15 -33.50
C ASP A 110 -15.40 -3.25 -33.13
N GLU A 111 -15.54 -2.54 -32.02
CA GLU A 111 -14.46 -1.80 -31.38
C GLU A 111 -13.96 -2.55 -30.16
N ILE A 112 -12.63 -2.57 -30.02
CA ILE A 112 -11.97 -3.10 -28.85
C ILE A 112 -11.97 -2.00 -27.79
N ILE A 113 -12.51 -2.29 -26.62
CA ILE A 113 -12.42 -1.42 -25.44
C ILE A 113 -11.25 -1.94 -24.59
N PRO A 114 -10.04 -1.37 -24.73
CA PRO A 114 -8.87 -1.81 -23.98
C PRO A 114 -9.06 -1.57 -22.48
N GLY A 115 -8.81 -2.59 -21.66
CA GLY A 115 -8.69 -2.44 -20.22
C GLY A 115 -10.00 -2.30 -19.43
N ALA A 116 -11.15 -2.52 -20.06
CA ALA A 116 -12.46 -2.43 -19.40
C ALA A 116 -12.94 -3.73 -18.74
N CYS A 117 -12.28 -4.87 -18.96
CA CYS A 117 -12.73 -6.12 -18.35
C CYS A 117 -12.39 -6.17 -16.85
N SER A 118 -13.40 -6.43 -16.02
CA SER A 118 -13.30 -6.58 -14.56
C SER A 118 -12.32 -7.68 -14.12
N CYS A 119 -12.10 -8.71 -14.96
CA CYS A 119 -11.11 -9.75 -14.70
C CYS A 119 -9.67 -9.23 -14.58
N ARG A 120 -9.38 -8.04 -15.11
CA ARG A 120 -8.05 -7.40 -15.03
C ARG A 120 -7.80 -6.67 -13.71
N THR A 121 -8.79 -6.53 -12.85
CA THR A 121 -8.68 -5.75 -11.60
C THR A 121 -7.52 -6.21 -10.74
N GLY A 122 -7.39 -7.52 -10.51
CA GLY A 122 -6.25 -8.08 -9.75
C GLY A 122 -4.91 -7.73 -10.39
N ARG A 123 -4.76 -7.92 -11.70
CA ARG A 123 -3.52 -7.62 -12.44
C ARG A 123 -3.17 -6.13 -12.38
N LYS A 124 -4.15 -5.24 -12.55
CA LYS A 124 -3.96 -3.79 -12.39
C LYS A 124 -3.46 -3.45 -10.99
N ARG A 125 -4.07 -4.01 -9.94
CA ARG A 125 -3.66 -3.80 -8.54
C ARG A 125 -2.24 -4.32 -8.27
N ALA A 126 -1.87 -5.49 -8.81
CA ALA A 126 -0.50 -6.02 -8.72
C ALA A 126 0.52 -5.07 -9.40
N ASP A 127 0.20 -4.55 -10.59
CA ASP A 127 1.05 -3.58 -11.29
C ASP A 127 1.22 -2.28 -10.49
N LEU A 128 0.16 -1.79 -9.85
CA LEU A 128 0.18 -0.59 -9.00
C LEU A 128 1.02 -0.82 -7.74
N LEU A 129 0.89 -1.98 -7.08
CA LEU A 129 1.72 -2.37 -5.94
C LEU A 129 3.22 -2.48 -6.32
N ASN A 130 3.52 -2.98 -7.51
CA ASN A 130 4.89 -3.00 -8.03
C ASN A 130 5.44 -1.57 -8.25
N ARG A 131 4.60 -0.67 -8.78
CA ARG A 131 4.95 0.75 -8.98
C ARG A 131 5.07 1.51 -7.66
N ALA A 132 4.47 1.01 -6.58
CA ALA A 132 4.60 1.61 -5.25
C ALA A 132 6.02 1.55 -4.67
N GLN A 133 6.91 0.71 -5.21
CA GLN A 133 8.31 0.63 -4.79
C GLN A 133 8.50 0.32 -3.29
N LEU A 134 7.61 -0.49 -2.72
CA LEU A 134 7.74 -0.97 -1.34
C LEU A 134 9.05 -1.76 -1.17
N PRO A 135 9.86 -1.46 -0.13
CA PRO A 135 11.03 -2.25 0.19
C PRO A 135 10.65 -3.71 0.44
N ARG A 136 11.49 -4.65 0.01
CA ARG A 136 11.25 -6.11 0.12
C ARG A 136 10.75 -6.56 1.50
N ARG A 137 11.31 -5.99 2.56
CA ARG A 137 10.93 -6.29 3.96
C ARG A 137 9.49 -5.92 4.33
N TYR A 138 8.85 -5.02 3.59
CA TYR A 138 7.49 -4.54 3.84
C TYR A 138 6.47 -5.01 2.78
N GLN A 139 6.89 -5.76 1.76
CA GLN A 139 5.98 -6.21 0.70
C GLN A 139 4.86 -7.13 1.22
N LEU A 140 5.12 -7.85 2.31
CA LEU A 140 4.13 -8.71 2.99
C LEU A 140 3.43 -8.02 4.16
N ALA A 141 3.59 -6.70 4.32
CA ALA A 141 2.85 -5.95 5.35
C ALA A 141 1.33 -6.11 5.13
N SER A 142 0.62 -6.42 6.21
CA SER A 142 -0.85 -6.36 6.29
C SER A 142 -1.23 -6.17 7.76
N PHE A 143 -2.48 -5.74 8.00
CA PHE A 143 -2.99 -5.50 9.34
C PHE A 143 -3.15 -6.79 10.17
N GLU A 144 -3.39 -7.93 9.50
CA GLU A 144 -3.58 -9.25 10.12
C GLU A 144 -2.26 -9.88 10.53
N LYS A 145 -1.17 -9.60 9.79
CA LYS A 145 0.15 -10.22 9.99
C LYS A 145 1.05 -9.43 10.95
N LEU A 146 0.48 -8.53 11.75
CA LEU A 146 1.22 -7.79 12.77
C LEU A 146 1.69 -8.74 13.88
N ARG A 147 3.01 -8.88 14.02
CA ARG A 147 3.61 -9.76 15.03
C ARG A 147 3.49 -9.14 16.41
N ILE A 148 2.60 -9.69 17.24
CA ILE A 148 2.41 -9.27 18.64
C ILE A 148 3.26 -10.05 19.64
N GLU A 149 3.97 -11.10 19.20
CA GLU A 149 4.78 -11.99 20.06
C GLU A 149 5.74 -11.23 21.00
N HIS A 150 6.36 -10.16 20.49
CA HIS A 150 7.30 -9.33 21.24
C HIS A 150 6.67 -8.51 22.38
N LEU A 151 5.35 -8.37 22.41
CA LEU A 151 4.62 -7.67 23.47
C LEU A 151 4.36 -8.57 24.69
N GLY A 152 4.59 -9.88 24.57
CA GLY A 152 4.34 -10.86 25.62
C GLY A 152 2.86 -10.90 26.04
N GLN A 153 2.61 -11.14 27.33
CA GLN A 153 1.27 -11.15 27.93
C GLN A 153 0.81 -9.77 28.43
N ASN A 154 1.50 -8.68 28.06
CA ASN A 154 1.14 -7.36 28.56
C ASN A 154 -0.08 -6.81 27.80
N GLN A 155 -1.27 -7.03 28.37
CA GLN A 155 -2.55 -6.67 27.78
C GLN A 155 -2.62 -5.19 27.38
N ASN A 156 -2.02 -4.28 28.17
CA ASN A 156 -2.03 -2.85 27.89
C ASN A 156 -1.27 -2.51 26.60
N LEU A 157 -0.15 -3.18 26.33
CA LEU A 157 0.62 -2.97 25.10
C LEU A 157 -0.10 -3.54 23.88
N VAL A 158 -0.77 -4.69 24.05
CA VAL A 158 -1.58 -5.30 22.98
C VAL A 158 -2.75 -4.38 22.63
N THR A 159 -3.48 -3.88 23.64
CA THR A 159 -4.57 -2.92 23.43
C THR A 159 -4.07 -1.63 22.79
N LYS A 160 -2.93 -1.07 23.23
CA LYS A 160 -2.37 0.13 22.57
C LYS A 160 -2.05 -0.13 21.10
N LEU A 161 -1.47 -1.29 20.76
CA LEU A 161 -1.17 -1.62 19.37
C LEU A 161 -2.44 -1.85 18.54
N SER A 162 -3.48 -2.47 19.11
CA SER A 162 -4.78 -2.59 18.42
C SER A 162 -5.42 -1.23 18.20
N ASP A 163 -5.39 -0.33 19.18
CA ASP A 163 -5.91 1.03 19.03
C ASP A 163 -5.16 1.79 17.92
N CYS A 164 -3.83 1.62 17.85
CA CYS A 164 -3.04 2.20 16.77
C CYS A 164 -3.43 1.62 15.41
N ARG A 165 -3.62 0.30 15.33
CA ARG A 165 -4.07 -0.38 14.10
C ARG A 165 -5.44 0.14 13.67
N ASP A 166 -6.39 0.21 14.59
CA ASP A 166 -7.77 0.59 14.31
C ASP A 166 -7.87 2.06 13.90
N ARG A 167 -7.05 2.95 14.46
CA ARG A 167 -6.94 4.35 14.00
C ARG A 167 -6.37 4.46 12.58
N VAL A 168 -5.35 3.67 12.25
CA VAL A 168 -4.78 3.65 10.89
C VAL A 168 -5.80 3.07 9.90
N MET A 169 -6.48 2.00 10.28
CA MET A 169 -7.53 1.39 9.47
C MET A 169 -8.69 2.35 9.24
N GLY A 170 -9.20 3.01 10.29
CA GLY A 170 -10.26 4.01 10.18
C GLY A 170 -9.89 5.20 9.29
N PHE A 171 -8.62 5.66 9.33
CA PHE A 171 -8.14 6.64 8.35
C PHE A 171 -8.21 6.09 6.92
N CYS A 172 -7.72 4.87 6.70
CA CYS A 172 -7.74 4.28 5.36
C CYS A 172 -9.17 4.10 4.84
N GLU A 173 -10.10 3.61 5.68
CA GLU A 173 -11.52 3.47 5.36
C GLU A 173 -12.15 4.83 5.00
N SER A 174 -11.85 5.88 5.76
CA SER A 174 -12.35 7.23 5.47
C SER A 174 -11.83 7.80 4.14
N ALA A 175 -10.69 7.31 3.64
CA ALA A 175 -10.11 7.76 2.37
C ALA A 175 -10.69 7.00 1.15
N VAL A 176 -11.36 5.86 1.34
CA VAL A 176 -11.88 5.01 0.25
C VAL A 176 -12.89 5.74 -0.65
N PRO A 177 -13.90 6.48 -0.14
CA PRO A 177 -14.88 7.17 -0.98
C PRO A 177 -14.22 8.20 -1.91
N PHE A 178 -13.26 8.96 -1.38
CA PHE A 178 -12.49 9.93 -2.14
C PHE A 178 -11.61 9.27 -3.20
N LEU A 179 -10.82 8.26 -2.83
CA LEU A 179 -9.92 7.56 -3.75
C LEU A 179 -10.66 6.78 -4.85
N SER A 180 -11.90 6.37 -4.59
CA SER A 180 -12.77 5.73 -5.57
C SER A 180 -13.51 6.74 -6.46
N GLY A 181 -13.36 8.04 -6.23
CA GLY A 181 -13.98 9.11 -7.01
C GLY A 181 -15.45 9.38 -6.69
N HIS A 182 -15.95 8.91 -5.54
CA HIS A 182 -17.34 9.08 -5.13
C HIS A 182 -17.58 10.37 -4.33
N GLU A 183 -16.56 10.88 -3.64
CA GLU A 183 -16.66 12.04 -2.75
C GLU A 183 -15.51 13.03 -2.94
N ALA A 184 -15.66 14.23 -2.37
CA ALA A 184 -14.60 15.23 -2.31
C ALA A 184 -13.47 14.78 -1.34
N ALA A 185 -12.33 15.50 -1.38
CA ALA A 185 -11.21 15.21 -0.49
C ALA A 185 -11.64 15.29 0.99
N PRO A 186 -11.20 14.33 1.84
CA PRO A 186 -11.53 14.36 3.26
C PRO A 186 -10.84 15.52 3.96
N ASP A 187 -11.41 15.98 5.09
CA ASP A 187 -10.80 17.02 5.93
C ASP A 187 -9.39 16.62 6.41
N LYS A 188 -9.17 15.31 6.58
CA LYS A 188 -7.90 14.72 6.99
C LYS A 188 -7.29 13.95 5.83
N ILE A 189 -6.35 14.58 5.13
CA ILE A 189 -5.59 13.97 4.03
C ILE A 189 -4.27 13.35 4.48
N PHE A 190 -3.81 13.68 5.70
CA PHE A 190 -2.55 13.17 6.24
C PHE A 190 -2.76 12.15 7.35
N LEU A 191 -1.88 11.15 7.39
CA LEU A 191 -1.76 10.20 8.48
C LEU A 191 -0.33 10.21 9.00
N THR A 192 -0.12 10.71 10.20
CA THR A 192 1.23 10.81 10.79
C THR A 192 1.41 9.78 11.89
N LEU A 193 2.31 8.83 11.64
CA LEU A 193 2.71 7.80 12.59
C LEU A 193 3.93 8.27 13.38
N LEU A 194 3.72 8.52 14.67
CA LEU A 194 4.71 9.08 15.60
C LEU A 194 5.27 8.01 16.52
N GLY A 195 6.53 8.13 16.92
CA GLY A 195 7.08 7.34 18.05
C GLY A 195 8.46 6.74 17.80
N PRO A 196 9.00 5.94 18.73
CA PRO A 196 10.39 5.49 18.70
C PRO A 196 10.75 4.54 17.55
N VAL A 197 12.05 4.33 17.34
CA VAL A 197 12.55 3.43 16.30
C VAL A 197 12.19 1.95 16.59
N GLY A 198 11.68 1.28 15.56
CA GLY A 198 11.38 -0.16 15.63
C GLY A 198 10.07 -0.53 16.33
N THR A 199 9.17 0.43 16.57
CA THR A 199 7.81 0.19 17.11
C THR A 199 6.77 -0.25 16.07
N GLY A 200 7.15 -0.33 14.79
CA GLY A 200 6.28 -0.83 13.73
C GLY A 200 5.61 0.23 12.85
N LYS A 201 5.90 1.52 13.03
CA LYS A 201 5.31 2.62 12.23
C LYS A 201 5.38 2.41 10.72
N THR A 202 6.57 2.18 10.17
CA THR A 202 6.75 1.91 8.73
C THR A 202 5.99 0.66 8.28
N LEU A 203 5.95 -0.39 9.11
CA LEU A 203 5.20 -1.60 8.78
C LEU A 203 3.70 -1.29 8.69
N MET A 204 3.17 -0.52 9.65
CA MET A 204 1.77 -0.12 9.69
C MET A 204 1.40 0.81 8.52
N GLY A 205 2.26 1.79 8.21
CA GLY A 205 2.06 2.66 7.05
C GLY A 205 2.07 1.87 5.74
N CYS A 206 3.01 0.94 5.57
CA CYS A 206 3.05 0.06 4.40
C CYS A 206 1.81 -0.85 4.31
N ALA A 207 1.30 -1.34 5.44
CA ALA A 207 0.06 -2.12 5.48
C ALA A 207 -1.14 -1.27 5.01
N GLY A 208 -1.28 -0.04 5.53
CA GLY A 208 -2.33 0.90 5.11
C GLY A 208 -2.23 1.27 3.63
N LEU A 209 -1.03 1.62 3.15
CA LEU A 209 -0.80 1.92 1.72
C LEU A 209 -1.22 0.74 0.83
N LYS A 210 -0.80 -0.48 1.18
CA LYS A 210 -1.16 -1.67 0.42
C LYS A 210 -2.67 -1.91 0.42
N TRP A 211 -3.28 -1.83 1.59
CA TRP A 211 -4.72 -2.00 1.76
C TRP A 211 -5.50 -1.00 0.90
N LEU A 212 -5.09 0.27 0.87
CA LEU A 212 -5.72 1.29 0.02
C LEU A 212 -5.63 0.95 -1.47
N VAL A 213 -4.48 0.48 -1.96
CA VAL A 213 -4.32 0.04 -3.35
C VAL A 213 -5.18 -1.20 -3.64
N GLU A 214 -5.21 -2.15 -2.70
CA GLU A 214 -5.97 -3.38 -2.82
C GLU A 214 -7.48 -3.12 -2.77
N GLU A 215 -7.96 -2.10 -2.07
CA GLU A 215 -9.38 -1.77 -1.95
C GLU A 215 -9.87 -0.88 -3.11
N THR A 216 -9.11 0.18 -3.42
CA THR A 216 -9.54 1.23 -4.36
C THR A 216 -8.94 1.08 -5.76
N GLY A 217 -7.82 0.38 -5.90
CA GLY A 217 -7.05 0.38 -7.15
C GLY A 217 -6.36 1.71 -7.45
N CYS A 218 -6.13 2.56 -6.45
CA CYS A 218 -5.40 3.81 -6.61
C CYS A 218 -3.89 3.60 -6.86
N SER A 219 -3.25 4.63 -7.39
CA SER A 219 -1.80 4.70 -7.51
C SER A 219 -1.15 5.03 -6.17
N ALA A 220 -0.10 4.31 -5.81
CA ALA A 220 0.62 4.56 -4.57
C ALA A 220 2.13 4.61 -4.77
N ARG A 221 2.84 5.26 -3.84
CA ARG A 221 4.31 5.32 -3.77
C ARG A 221 4.80 5.25 -2.34
N PHE A 222 5.91 4.55 -2.14
CA PHE A 222 6.73 4.57 -0.94
C PHE A 222 8.03 5.29 -1.26
N VAL A 223 8.48 6.16 -0.35
CA VAL A 223 9.80 6.78 -0.43
C VAL A 223 10.43 6.89 0.95
N ASP A 224 11.70 6.49 1.04
CA ASP A 224 12.55 6.82 2.18
C ASP A 224 13.09 8.24 1.95
N PHE A 225 12.83 9.16 2.89
CA PHE A 225 13.14 10.57 2.68
C PHE A 225 14.64 10.84 2.53
N LEU A 226 15.49 10.14 3.31
CA LEU A 226 16.94 10.29 3.21
C LEU A 226 17.47 9.77 1.87
N PHE A 227 16.92 8.65 1.40
CA PHE A 227 17.27 8.09 0.10
C PHE A 227 16.86 9.02 -1.05
N LEU A 228 15.66 9.62 -0.97
CA LEU A 228 15.18 10.62 -1.94
C LEU A 228 16.15 11.79 -2.06
N LEU A 229 16.61 12.34 -0.93
CA LEU A 229 17.57 13.45 -0.93
C LEU A 229 18.89 13.07 -1.59
N GLY A 230 19.36 11.83 -1.39
CA GLY A 230 20.53 11.29 -2.08
C GLY A 230 20.34 11.28 -3.60
N GLN A 231 19.20 10.76 -4.08
CA GLN A 231 18.89 10.72 -5.51
C GLN A 231 18.79 12.12 -6.13
N LEU A 232 18.15 13.06 -5.44
CA LEU A 232 18.07 14.44 -5.91
C LEU A 232 19.46 15.09 -6.03
N ARG A 233 20.35 14.87 -5.06
CA ARG A 233 21.76 15.34 -5.13
C ARG A 233 22.53 14.77 -6.31
N GLU A 234 22.38 13.48 -6.59
CA GLU A 234 23.00 12.85 -7.76
C GLU A 234 22.47 13.43 -9.08
N THR A 235 21.19 13.78 -9.10
CA THR A 235 20.51 14.35 -10.28
C THR A 235 21.14 15.67 -10.72
N TYR A 236 21.50 16.55 -9.77
CA TYR A 236 22.24 17.80 -10.04
C TYR A 236 23.63 17.54 -10.63
N SER A 237 24.32 16.52 -10.13
CA SER A 237 25.67 16.17 -10.63
C SER A 237 25.64 15.65 -12.07
N GLN A 238 24.48 15.15 -12.52
CA GLN A 238 24.28 14.59 -13.86
C GLN A 238 23.55 15.54 -14.83
N ASN A 239 23.27 16.80 -14.45
CA ASN A 239 22.42 17.73 -15.23
C ASN A 239 21.09 17.11 -15.67
N SER A 240 20.51 16.25 -14.82
CA SER A 240 19.23 15.61 -15.08
C SER A 240 18.09 16.38 -14.37
N SER A 241 16.84 16.13 -14.75
CA SER A 241 15.70 16.85 -14.20
C SER A 241 15.18 16.16 -12.94
N GLU A 242 15.17 16.90 -11.81
CA GLU A 242 14.54 16.47 -10.55
C GLU A 242 13.07 16.07 -10.72
N GLU A 243 12.39 16.68 -11.70
CA GLU A 243 10.99 16.42 -11.99
C GLU A 243 10.74 14.95 -12.33
N LYS A 244 11.73 14.24 -12.90
CA LYS A 244 11.61 12.79 -13.16
C LYS A 244 11.46 11.97 -11.88
N ILE A 245 12.00 12.45 -10.76
CA ILE A 245 11.97 11.79 -9.45
C ILE A 245 10.77 12.29 -8.64
N LEU A 246 10.52 13.60 -8.62
CA LEU A 246 9.48 14.21 -7.81
C LEU A 246 8.08 14.02 -8.39
N LYS A 247 7.93 14.07 -9.73
CA LYS A 247 6.62 13.97 -10.37
C LYS A 247 5.84 12.70 -9.99
N PRO A 248 6.42 11.49 -10.04
CA PRO A 248 5.70 10.28 -9.60
C PRO A 248 5.29 10.29 -8.13
N LEU A 249 5.99 11.05 -7.27
CA LEU A 249 5.68 11.19 -5.85
C LEU A 249 4.58 12.24 -5.60
N ARG A 250 4.57 13.33 -6.37
CA ARG A 250 3.48 14.31 -6.36
C ARG A 250 2.20 13.71 -6.96
N ASP A 251 2.33 13.01 -8.09
CA ASP A 251 1.22 12.50 -8.91
C ASP A 251 0.58 11.19 -8.39
N ALA A 252 1.16 10.54 -7.38
CA ALA A 252 0.52 9.37 -6.77
C ALA A 252 -0.72 9.77 -5.96
N ASP A 253 -1.77 8.95 -5.98
CA ASP A 253 -2.97 9.18 -5.17
C ASP A 253 -2.63 9.03 -3.67
N VAL A 254 -1.81 8.03 -3.34
CA VAL A 254 -1.31 7.77 -1.98
C VAL A 254 0.22 7.80 -1.95
N LEU A 255 0.82 8.61 -1.07
CA LEU A 255 2.27 8.64 -0.85
C LEU A 255 2.59 8.28 0.60
N LEU A 256 3.52 7.34 0.81
CA LEU A 256 4.14 7.09 2.10
C LEU A 256 5.56 7.64 2.12
N ILE A 257 5.81 8.60 3.02
CA ILE A 257 7.14 9.16 3.29
C ILE A 257 7.66 8.58 4.60
N ASP A 258 8.71 7.75 4.52
CA ASP A 258 9.32 7.09 5.66
C ASP A 258 10.48 7.91 6.26
N GLU A 259 10.58 7.87 7.60
CA GLU A 259 11.63 8.50 8.41
C GLU A 259 11.77 10.02 8.22
N LEU A 260 10.65 10.73 8.20
CA LEU A 260 10.61 12.19 8.09
C LEU A 260 11.39 12.84 9.25
N GLY A 261 12.32 13.72 8.89
CA GLY A 261 13.13 14.50 9.83
C GLY A 261 14.47 13.86 10.25
N LYS A 262 14.82 12.64 9.80
CA LYS A 262 16.12 12.01 10.12
C LYS A 262 17.22 12.62 9.23
N GLY A 263 18.28 13.20 9.79
CA GLY A 263 19.41 13.74 9.00
C GLY A 263 20.20 14.85 9.69
N ARG A 264 21.51 14.99 9.36
CA ARG A 264 22.43 16.02 9.90
C ARG A 264 22.87 17.08 8.87
N ALA A 265 22.66 16.89 7.57
CA ALA A 265 23.36 17.68 6.54
C ALA A 265 22.41 18.61 5.76
N GLU A 266 22.65 19.93 5.84
CA GLU A 266 21.98 20.99 5.05
C GLU A 266 20.46 21.07 5.25
N LYS A 267 20.07 21.39 6.49
CA LYS A 267 18.67 21.55 6.92
C LYS A 267 17.83 22.37 5.93
N ALA A 268 18.32 23.51 5.44
CA ALA A 268 17.53 24.42 4.59
C ALA A 268 17.10 23.82 3.24
N TRP A 269 17.98 23.12 2.53
CA TRP A 269 17.65 22.53 1.24
C TRP A 269 16.74 21.30 1.39
N GLN A 270 17.01 20.45 2.40
CA GLN A 270 16.13 19.32 2.71
C GLN A 270 14.71 19.80 3.05
N MET A 271 14.65 20.89 3.80
CA MET A 271 13.41 21.58 4.16
C MET A 271 12.63 22.05 2.95
N GLU A 272 13.29 22.77 2.05
CA GLU A 272 12.68 23.27 0.83
C GLU A 272 12.06 22.15 -0.01
N LYS A 273 12.77 21.02 -0.18
CA LYS A 273 12.26 19.88 -0.96
C LYS A 273 11.09 19.15 -0.30
N LEU A 274 11.13 19.03 1.03
CA LEU A 274 10.00 18.46 1.77
C LEU A 274 8.78 19.37 1.68
N ASP A 275 8.97 20.67 1.89
CA ASP A 275 7.92 21.67 1.81
C ASP A 275 7.30 21.70 0.42
N ASP A 276 8.10 21.67 -0.64
CA ASP A 276 7.61 21.62 -2.01
C ASP A 276 6.75 20.37 -2.29
N LEU A 277 7.24 19.17 -1.90
CA LEU A 277 6.52 17.93 -2.08
C LEU A 277 5.20 17.89 -1.28
N LEU A 278 5.24 18.25 0.00
CA LEU A 278 4.06 18.24 0.86
C LEU A 278 3.06 19.32 0.48
N ASN A 279 3.52 20.52 0.09
CA ASN A 279 2.66 21.62 -0.32
C ASN A 279 1.89 21.28 -1.61
N SER A 280 2.56 20.70 -2.62
CA SER A 280 1.88 20.24 -3.85
C SER A 280 0.77 19.24 -3.51
N ARG A 281 1.07 18.24 -2.67
CA ARG A 281 0.09 17.22 -2.29
C ARG A 281 -1.06 17.77 -1.43
N TYR A 282 -0.75 18.71 -0.53
CA TYR A 282 -1.76 19.40 0.29
C TYR A 282 -2.74 20.19 -0.59
N ASN A 283 -2.24 20.99 -1.52
CA ASN A 283 -3.06 21.80 -2.40
C ASN A 283 -3.95 20.96 -3.34
N GLU A 284 -3.50 19.76 -3.69
CA GLU A 284 -4.24 18.81 -4.52
C GLU A 284 -5.09 17.82 -3.70
N GLY A 285 -5.12 17.93 -2.36
CA GLY A 285 -5.92 17.07 -1.49
C GLY A 285 -5.50 15.60 -1.47
N ARG A 286 -4.23 15.30 -1.77
CA ARG A 286 -3.75 13.91 -1.95
C ARG A 286 -3.36 13.25 -0.63
N ILE A 287 -3.78 12.00 -0.48
CA ILE A 287 -3.55 11.21 0.72
C ILE A 287 -2.05 10.99 0.95
N THR A 288 -1.55 11.33 2.14
CA THR A 288 -0.12 11.18 2.46
C THR A 288 0.08 10.57 3.85
N ILE A 289 0.78 9.44 3.91
CA ILE A 289 1.16 8.75 5.12
C ILE A 289 2.60 9.15 5.48
N LEU A 290 2.80 9.66 6.68
CA LEU A 290 4.09 10.11 7.19
C LEU A 290 4.52 9.20 8.34
N THR A 291 5.77 8.79 8.36
CA THR A 291 6.37 8.18 9.56
C THR A 291 7.45 9.10 10.09
N THR A 292 7.46 9.35 11.39
CA THR A 292 8.49 10.17 12.02
C THR A 292 8.84 9.65 13.41
N ASN A 293 10.12 9.77 13.76
CA ASN A 293 10.59 9.46 15.10
C ASN A 293 10.51 10.68 16.03
N TYR A 294 10.13 11.86 15.51
CA TYR A 294 10.05 13.10 16.25
C TYR A 294 8.66 13.29 16.85
N LEU A 295 8.63 13.92 18.02
CA LEU A 295 7.41 14.22 18.75
C LEU A 295 6.90 15.61 18.36
N PRO A 296 5.57 15.82 18.34
CA PRO A 296 5.01 17.18 18.30
C PRO A 296 5.46 17.96 19.56
N PRO A 297 5.59 19.30 19.49
CA PRO A 297 6.13 20.14 20.58
C PRO A 297 5.40 19.98 21.91
N GLU A 298 4.10 19.69 21.86
CA GLU A 298 3.22 19.49 23.02
C GLU A 298 3.48 18.17 23.74
N ALA A 299 4.06 17.18 23.04
CA ALA A 299 4.54 15.95 23.63
C ALA A 299 6.00 16.16 24.04
N ALA A 300 6.22 16.67 25.26
CA ALA A 300 7.56 16.82 25.84
C ALA A 300 8.41 15.57 25.56
N TYR A 301 9.59 15.78 24.94
CA TYR A 301 10.53 14.70 24.66
C TYR A 301 11.02 14.09 25.97
N ASP A 302 10.42 12.97 26.35
CA ASP A 302 10.87 12.15 27.46
C ASP A 302 11.62 10.92 26.89
N PRO A 303 12.97 10.88 26.99
CA PRO A 303 13.77 9.77 26.49
C PRO A 303 13.42 8.43 27.16
N VAL A 304 12.83 8.46 28.36
CA VAL A 304 12.33 7.27 29.07
C VAL A 304 11.05 6.74 28.41
N ARG A 305 10.10 7.62 28.05
CA ARG A 305 8.89 7.26 27.27
C ARG A 305 9.22 6.76 25.86
N ALA A 306 10.33 7.19 25.28
CA ALA A 306 10.82 6.73 23.98
C ALA A 306 11.54 5.35 24.01
N GLY A 307 11.60 4.69 25.18
CA GLY A 307 12.15 3.33 25.30
C GLY A 307 13.68 3.27 25.28
N PHE A 308 14.36 4.35 25.70
CA PHE A 308 15.80 4.35 25.93
C PHE A 308 16.11 4.14 27.44
N ARG A 309 17.09 3.28 27.76
CA ARG A 309 17.54 3.06 29.16
C ARG A 309 18.35 4.25 29.71
N SER A 310 18.81 5.14 28.84
CA SER A 310 19.62 6.32 29.11
C SER A 310 19.47 7.29 27.93
N ALA A 311 19.55 8.60 28.15
CA ALA A 311 19.64 9.57 27.05
C ALA A 311 20.87 9.21 26.17
N PRO A 312 20.70 8.99 24.85
CA PRO A 312 21.85 8.71 23.98
C PRO A 312 22.80 9.93 23.99
N ALA A 313 24.11 9.67 24.06
CA ALA A 313 25.20 10.65 24.26
C ALA A 313 25.34 11.74 23.17
N ASN A 314 24.35 11.88 22.28
CA ASN A 314 24.32 12.82 21.17
C ASN A 314 23.06 13.70 21.35
N GLU A 315 23.06 14.54 22.39
CA GLU A 315 21.91 15.34 22.87
C GLU A 315 21.26 16.21 21.79
N SER A 316 22.04 16.74 20.84
CA SER A 316 21.58 17.63 19.76
C SER A 316 20.70 16.99 18.68
N PHE A 317 20.50 15.67 18.69
CA PHE A 317 19.67 14.99 17.67
C PHE A 317 18.16 15.05 17.98
N TRP A 318 17.80 15.16 19.26
CA TRP A 318 16.41 15.07 19.74
C TRP A 318 15.85 16.37 20.34
N GLU A 319 16.67 17.41 20.46
CA GLU A 319 16.27 18.71 21.03
C GLU A 319 15.39 19.56 20.10
N GLN A 320 15.26 19.20 18.82
CA GLN A 320 14.49 20.00 17.85
C GLN A 320 13.11 19.41 17.61
N SER A 321 12.10 20.22 17.87
CA SER A 321 10.69 19.90 17.65
C SER A 321 10.38 19.65 16.17
N LEU A 322 9.33 18.87 15.86
CA LEU A 322 8.88 18.67 14.48
C LEU A 322 8.74 20.01 13.68
N PRO A 323 8.13 21.09 14.22
CA PRO A 323 8.05 22.38 13.51
C PRO A 323 9.40 23.02 13.19
N GLU A 324 10.42 22.85 14.02
CA GLU A 324 11.77 23.31 13.67
C GLU A 324 12.39 22.52 12.52
N ARG A 325 11.90 21.30 12.28
CA ARG A 325 12.37 20.37 11.25
C ARG A 325 11.48 20.28 10.03
N ILE A 326 10.30 20.88 10.03
CA ILE A 326 9.41 20.95 8.84
C ILE A 326 8.96 22.38 8.52
N GLY A 327 9.41 23.38 9.30
CA GLY A 327 8.95 24.75 9.18
C GLY A 327 7.57 24.95 9.81
N ALA A 328 7.36 26.09 10.47
CA ALA A 328 6.13 26.37 11.20
C ALA A 328 4.88 26.29 10.32
N ARG A 329 4.96 26.81 9.08
CA ARG A 329 3.82 26.82 8.14
C ARG A 329 3.38 25.43 7.70
N MET A 330 4.33 24.53 7.42
CA MET A 330 3.98 23.17 7.03
C MET A 330 3.50 22.37 8.23
N TYR A 331 4.09 22.61 9.40
CA TYR A 331 3.63 22.02 10.64
C TYR A 331 2.17 22.34 10.93
N ASP A 332 1.74 23.59 10.82
CA ASP A 332 0.34 23.97 11.03
C ASP A 332 -0.61 23.23 10.09
N ARG A 333 -0.26 23.13 8.81
CA ARG A 333 -1.05 22.38 7.81
C ARG A 333 -1.12 20.89 8.10
N ILE A 334 0.00 20.29 8.52
CA ILE A 334 0.02 18.89 8.92
C ILE A 334 -0.85 18.71 10.17
N VAL A 335 -0.75 19.59 11.17
CA VAL A 335 -1.57 19.47 12.38
C VAL A 335 -3.05 19.61 12.07
N GLU A 336 -3.43 20.55 11.21
CA GLU A 336 -4.81 20.79 10.81
C GLU A 336 -5.39 19.63 10.01
N SER A 337 -4.63 19.03 9.09
CA SER A 337 -5.13 18.03 8.14
C SER A 337 -4.61 16.61 8.38
N SER A 338 -3.96 16.33 9.53
CA SER A 338 -3.46 14.99 9.87
C SER A 338 -4.27 14.32 10.97
N VAL A 339 -4.45 13.00 10.81
CA VAL A 339 -4.69 12.09 11.93
C VAL A 339 -3.33 11.69 12.51
N PHE A 340 -3.15 11.84 13.82
CA PHE A 340 -1.93 11.43 14.51
C PHE A 340 -2.15 10.09 15.22
N VAL A 341 -1.23 9.14 14.98
CA VAL A 341 -1.22 7.84 15.66
C VAL A 341 0.08 7.67 16.42
N ASP A 342 -0.05 7.52 17.72
CA ASP A 342 1.07 7.49 18.66
C ASP A 342 1.53 6.07 19.02
N PHE A 343 2.75 5.73 18.60
CA PHE A 343 3.45 4.48 18.94
C PHE A 343 4.41 4.62 20.13
N ILE A 344 4.42 5.74 20.87
CA ILE A 344 5.24 5.93 22.08
C ILE A 344 4.92 4.86 23.13
N GLY A 345 5.91 4.38 23.88
CA GLY A 345 5.71 3.35 24.91
C GLY A 345 5.52 1.93 24.36
N LEU A 346 5.38 1.72 23.05
CA LEU A 346 5.50 0.40 22.45
C LEU A 346 6.98 -0.03 22.42
N PRO A 347 7.30 -1.28 22.80
CA PRO A 347 8.67 -1.77 22.76
C PRO A 347 9.15 -1.96 21.32
N SER A 348 10.46 -1.92 21.13
CA SER A 348 11.05 -2.13 19.80
C SER A 348 11.06 -3.61 19.44
N PHE A 349 10.29 -3.99 18.41
CA PHE A 349 10.28 -5.36 17.86
C PHE A 349 11.67 -5.82 17.43
N ARG A 350 12.46 -4.90 16.83
CA ARG A 350 13.82 -5.19 16.37
C ARG A 350 14.75 -5.57 17.54
N ARG A 351 14.63 -4.87 18.67
CA ARG A 351 15.43 -5.16 19.87
C ARG A 351 15.01 -6.49 20.50
N ALA A 352 13.70 -6.72 20.65
CA ALA A 352 13.19 -7.98 21.19
C ALA A 352 13.63 -9.21 20.37
N THR A 353 13.62 -9.09 19.03
CA THR A 353 14.10 -10.16 18.14
C THR A 353 15.61 -10.39 18.28
N ALA A 354 16.39 -9.32 18.39
CA ALA A 354 17.84 -9.41 18.58
C ALA A 354 18.20 -10.02 19.95
N GLU A 355 17.50 -9.64 21.02
CA GLU A 355 17.68 -10.21 22.35
C GLU A 355 17.34 -11.70 22.39
N ALA A 356 16.22 -12.11 21.77
CA ALA A 356 15.84 -13.52 21.65
C ALA A 356 16.89 -14.34 20.88
N PHE A 357 17.45 -13.77 19.80
CA PHE A 357 18.54 -14.40 19.05
C PHE A 357 19.81 -14.58 19.91
N LEU A 358 20.22 -13.54 20.63
CA LEU A 358 21.39 -13.57 21.52
C LEU A 358 21.21 -14.58 22.67
N GLN A 359 20.00 -14.70 23.23
CA GLN A 359 19.70 -15.67 24.29
C GLN A 359 19.82 -17.12 23.80
N ARG A 360 19.32 -17.41 22.58
CA ARG A 360 19.46 -18.73 21.96
C ARG A 360 20.92 -19.09 21.71
N HIS A 361 21.67 -18.15 21.13
CA HIS A 361 23.10 -18.34 20.88
C HIS A 361 23.89 -18.60 22.17
N LYS A 362 23.61 -17.82 23.24
CA LYS A 362 24.25 -18.04 24.55
C LYS A 362 23.92 -19.43 25.10
N ALA A 363 22.65 -19.85 25.06
CA ALA A 363 22.22 -21.16 25.55
C ALA A 363 22.83 -22.34 24.76
N GLU A 364 23.12 -22.16 23.47
CA GLU A 364 23.82 -23.14 22.64
C GLU A 364 25.32 -23.20 22.97
N THR A 365 25.98 -22.07 23.18
CA THR A 365 27.39 -22.04 23.61
C THR A 365 27.63 -22.58 25.02
N THR A 366 26.70 -22.41 25.95
CA THR A 366 26.83 -22.94 27.33
C THR A 366 26.57 -24.45 27.41
N LYS A 367 25.93 -25.05 26.41
CA LYS A 367 25.73 -26.52 26.32
C LYS A 367 26.90 -27.27 25.67
N GLY A 368 27.89 -26.53 25.14
CA GLY A 368 29.06 -27.08 24.46
C GLY A 368 30.37 -27.06 25.26
N PHE A 369 30.31 -26.83 26.57
CA PHE A 369 31.46 -26.89 27.49
C PHE A 369 31.25 -27.93 28.58
#